data_AF-X0V2C5-F1
#
_entry.id   AF-X0V2C5-F1
#
_cell.length_a   1.000
_cell.length_b   1.000
_cell.length_c   1.000
_cell.angle_alpha   90.00
_cell.angle_beta   90.00
_cell.angle_gamma   90.00
#
_symmetry.space_group_name_H-M   'P 1'
#
loop_
_entity.id
_entity.type
_entity.pdbx_description
1 polymer ?
#
loop_
_entity_poly.entity_id
_entity_poly.type
_entity_poly.pdbx_seq_one_letter_code
_entity_poly.pdbx_strand_id
1 'polypeptide(L)'
;QPFAQYAGLDDPVIEIGITPNRPDALGVAGIARDLEAYGLGKVKPVSIQQPTREFDCPVDVKLEFEGESLCPAFGLRYVRGVKNSPSPKWMQRRLLAIGLRPISALVDITNYVTFDLGRPLHVFDADKVAGNLVVRRANSGEEVLALDGKTYKLGPDNCVIADDNGVESLAGIMGGETSGCSDETVNVLVESALWEPLNIARTGRDLGIITDARYRFERGVDPLFMQPGLDHATNLVIELCGGAPSGAIIAGEVPVRNLEIDFPV
;
A
#
# COMPACT_ATOMS: atom_id res chain seq x y z
N GLN A 1 -15.11 35.52 14.58
CA GLN A 1 -14.36 34.82 13.51
C GLN A 1 -15.34 34.29 12.48
N PRO A 2 -14.99 34.26 11.18
CA PRO A 2 -15.79 33.59 10.16
C PRO A 2 -16.04 32.13 10.53
N PHE A 3 -17.22 31.58 10.18
CA PHE A 3 -17.58 30.19 10.53
C PHE A 3 -16.59 29.17 9.95
N ALA A 4 -16.10 29.38 8.72
CA ALA A 4 -15.12 28.50 8.09
C ALA A 4 -13.85 28.35 8.96
N GLN A 5 -13.31 29.46 9.46
CA GLN A 5 -12.15 29.46 10.34
C GLN A 5 -12.46 28.85 11.72
N TYR A 6 -13.65 29.08 12.27
CA TYR A 6 -14.07 28.42 13.53
C TYR A 6 -14.13 26.90 13.39
N ALA A 7 -14.67 26.43 12.26
CA ALA A 7 -14.89 25.03 11.97
C ALA A 7 -13.64 24.32 11.39
N GLY A 8 -12.56 25.05 11.10
CA GLY A 8 -11.36 24.53 10.46
C GLY A 8 -11.60 24.07 9.01
N LEU A 9 -12.48 24.77 8.29
CA LEU A 9 -12.85 24.50 6.89
C LEU A 9 -12.16 25.47 5.91
N ASP A 10 -11.17 26.23 6.39
CA ASP A 10 -10.40 27.22 5.63
C ASP A 10 -9.00 26.72 5.21
N ASP A 11 -8.74 25.41 5.37
CA ASP A 11 -7.50 24.77 4.92
C ASP A 11 -7.47 24.66 3.38
N PRO A 12 -6.51 25.28 2.68
CA PRO A 12 -6.45 25.23 1.22
C PRO A 12 -6.05 23.83 0.72
N VAL A 13 -6.82 23.31 -0.25
CA VAL A 13 -6.48 22.09 -0.99
C VAL A 13 -5.91 22.48 -2.35
N ILE A 14 -4.71 21.99 -2.66
CA ILE A 14 -4.00 22.26 -3.91
C ILE A 14 -3.98 20.99 -4.75
N GLU A 15 -4.57 21.06 -5.94
CA GLU A 15 -4.47 20.01 -6.94
C GLU A 15 -3.24 20.26 -7.82
N ILE A 16 -2.39 19.24 -7.98
CA ILE A 16 -1.14 19.34 -8.74
C ILE A 16 -1.21 18.41 -9.95
N GLY A 17 -1.03 18.97 -11.15
CA GLY A 17 -0.86 18.20 -12.37
C GLY A 17 0.53 17.56 -12.43
N ILE A 18 0.66 16.32 -11.97
CA ILE A 18 1.95 15.61 -11.91
C ILE A 18 2.32 15.02 -13.27
N THR A 19 3.51 15.35 -13.77
CA THR A 19 4.06 14.76 -14.99
C THR A 19 4.56 13.33 -14.74
N PRO A 20 4.55 12.43 -15.74
CA PRO A 20 4.93 11.02 -15.54
C PRO A 20 6.33 10.79 -14.98
N ASN A 21 7.25 11.73 -15.16
CA ASN A 21 8.62 11.67 -14.64
C ASN A 21 8.77 12.13 -13.18
N ARG A 22 7.67 12.47 -12.49
CA ARG A 22 7.66 12.93 -11.09
C ARG A 22 6.84 12.02 -10.16
N PRO A 23 7.11 10.69 -10.14
CA PRO A 23 6.42 9.78 -9.21
C PRO A 23 6.67 10.11 -7.74
N ASP A 24 7.80 10.77 -7.44
CA ASP A 24 8.14 11.24 -6.10
C ASP A 24 7.07 12.16 -5.52
N ALA A 25 6.45 13.00 -6.35
CA ALA A 25 5.42 13.95 -5.95
C ALA A 25 4.00 13.35 -5.84
N LEU A 26 3.87 12.02 -5.90
CA LEU A 26 2.59 11.32 -5.67
C LEU A 26 2.28 11.02 -4.20
N GLY A 27 3.19 11.44 -3.31
CA GLY A 27 2.99 11.50 -1.87
C GLY A 27 3.32 12.88 -1.33
N VAL A 28 2.64 13.28 -0.24
CA VAL A 28 2.89 14.55 0.47
C VAL A 28 4.36 14.67 0.89
N ALA A 29 5.01 13.58 1.29
CA ALA A 29 6.43 13.56 1.65
C ALA A 29 7.36 13.98 0.51
N GLY A 30 7.06 13.59 -0.74
CA GLY A 30 7.86 14.00 -1.89
C GLY A 30 7.64 15.46 -2.26
N ILE A 31 6.39 15.93 -2.19
CA ILE A 31 6.06 17.35 -2.36
C ILE A 31 6.78 18.20 -1.31
N ALA A 32 6.76 17.79 -0.04
CA ALA A 32 7.44 18.49 1.05
C ALA A 32 8.97 18.54 0.83
N ARG A 33 9.57 17.46 0.32
CA ARG A 33 11.00 17.40 -0.03
C ARG A 33 11.35 18.36 -1.17
N ASP A 34 10.51 18.43 -2.20
CA ASP A 34 10.69 19.36 -3.32
C ASP A 34 10.59 20.83 -2.86
N LEU A 35 9.62 21.13 -2.00
CA LEU A 35 9.45 22.46 -1.41
C LEU A 35 10.64 22.87 -0.52
N GLU A 36 11.17 21.96 0.30
CA GLU A 36 12.38 22.24 1.09
C GLU A 36 13.60 22.49 0.20
N ALA A 37 13.78 21.70 -0.86
CA ALA A 37 14.86 21.91 -1.83
C ALA A 37 14.73 23.27 -2.54
N TYR A 38 13.50 23.73 -2.77
CA TYR A 38 13.21 25.06 -3.30
C TYR A 38 13.41 26.19 -2.25
N GLY A 39 13.59 25.86 -0.98
CA GLY A 39 13.80 26.82 0.12
C GLY A 39 12.52 27.25 0.85
N LEU A 40 11.42 26.51 0.67
CA LEU A 40 10.15 26.75 1.36
C LEU A 40 9.96 25.78 2.53
N GLY A 41 10.21 26.27 3.74
CA GLY A 41 10.00 25.52 4.97
C GLY A 41 11.11 24.51 5.25
N LYS A 42 10.79 23.51 6.08
CA LYS A 42 11.68 22.39 6.42
C LYS A 42 10.85 21.11 6.49
N VAL A 43 11.38 20.02 5.92
CA VAL A 43 10.73 18.71 6.03
C VAL A 43 10.76 18.26 7.48
N LYS A 44 9.62 17.79 7.98
CA LYS A 44 9.58 17.10 9.27
C LYS A 44 10.11 15.68 9.06
N PRO A 45 11.17 15.25 9.76
CA PRO A 45 11.71 13.92 9.59
C PRO A 45 10.67 12.89 10.03
N VAL A 46 10.40 11.90 9.16
CA VAL A 46 9.56 10.75 9.51
C VAL A 46 10.48 9.70 10.10
N SER A 47 10.57 9.64 11.43
CA SER A 47 11.29 8.57 12.12
C SER A 47 10.40 7.33 12.16
N ILE A 48 10.70 6.33 11.33
CA ILE A 48 10.00 5.06 11.34
C ILE A 48 10.77 4.10 12.23
N GLN A 49 10.17 3.74 13.36
CA GLN A 49 10.72 2.73 14.26
C GLN A 49 10.29 1.35 13.79
N GLN A 50 11.19 0.37 13.86
CA GLN A 50 10.81 -1.01 13.63
C GLN A 50 9.86 -1.46 14.76
N PRO A 51 8.69 -2.04 14.46
CA PRO A 51 7.79 -2.55 15.48
C PRO A 51 8.46 -3.66 16.31
N THR A 52 8.22 -3.66 17.63
CA THR A 52 8.72 -4.69 18.53
C THR A 52 8.09 -6.03 18.17
N ARG A 53 8.90 -7.01 17.73
CA ARG A 53 8.43 -8.39 17.49
C ARG A 53 7.93 -9.00 18.80
N GLU A 54 6.68 -9.42 18.83
CA GLU A 54 6.10 -10.16 19.98
C GLU A 54 6.03 -11.67 19.75
N PHE A 55 5.92 -12.11 18.49
CA PHE A 55 5.87 -13.52 18.10
C PHE A 55 6.30 -13.71 16.64
N ASP A 56 6.26 -14.94 16.15
CA ASP A 56 6.67 -15.30 14.79
C ASP A 56 5.48 -15.20 13.83
N CYS A 57 5.71 -14.73 12.61
CA CYS A 57 4.62 -14.62 11.63
C CYS A 57 4.10 -16.03 11.31
N PRO A 58 2.81 -16.33 11.53
CA PRO A 58 2.27 -17.66 11.30
C PRO A 58 2.01 -17.95 9.81
N VAL A 59 2.09 -16.93 8.96
CA VAL A 59 1.86 -16.98 7.52
C VAL A 59 3.15 -16.60 6.81
N ASP A 60 3.61 -17.47 5.91
CA ASP A 60 4.74 -17.21 5.03
C ASP A 60 4.27 -16.66 3.68
N VAL A 61 5.20 -16.13 2.89
CA VAL A 61 4.94 -15.69 1.52
C VAL A 61 6.04 -16.15 0.57
N LYS A 62 5.64 -16.78 -0.53
CA LYS A 62 6.54 -17.23 -1.59
C LYS A 62 6.34 -16.39 -2.85
N LEU A 63 7.45 -16.01 -3.48
CA LEU A 63 7.44 -15.42 -4.83
C LEU A 63 7.69 -16.54 -5.83
N GLU A 64 6.70 -16.85 -6.67
CA GLU A 64 6.73 -17.96 -7.61
C GLU A 64 6.61 -17.45 -9.04
N PHE A 65 7.78 -17.25 -9.65
CA PHE A 65 7.91 -16.79 -11.02
C PHE A 65 8.87 -17.67 -11.80
N GLU A 66 8.45 -18.09 -12.99
CA GLU A 66 9.36 -18.60 -14.01
C GLU A 66 9.99 -17.41 -14.74
N GLY A 67 11.31 -17.23 -14.64
CA GLY A 67 12.02 -16.13 -15.28
C GLY A 67 12.02 -14.84 -14.45
N GLU A 68 11.79 -13.70 -15.11
CA GLU A 68 11.82 -12.38 -14.46
C GLU A 68 10.62 -12.20 -13.52
N SER A 69 10.91 -11.86 -12.26
CA SER A 69 9.90 -11.66 -11.23
C SER A 69 9.08 -10.40 -11.51
N LEU A 70 7.75 -10.50 -11.43
CA LEU A 70 6.85 -9.33 -11.44
C LEU A 70 6.77 -8.65 -10.06
N CYS A 71 7.36 -9.27 -9.04
CA CYS A 71 7.41 -8.78 -7.68
C CYS A 71 8.85 -8.87 -7.15
N PRO A 72 9.69 -7.83 -7.30
CA PRO A 72 11.09 -7.91 -6.86
C PRO A 72 11.26 -8.23 -5.37
N ALA A 73 10.40 -7.66 -4.54
CA ALA A 73 10.38 -7.92 -3.10
C ALA A 73 8.97 -7.73 -2.52
N PHE A 74 8.68 -8.48 -1.46
CA PHE A 74 7.40 -8.48 -0.77
C PHE A 74 7.62 -8.54 0.74
N GLY A 75 7.06 -7.58 1.46
CA GLY A 75 7.06 -7.55 2.92
C GLY A 75 5.68 -7.86 3.47
N LEU A 76 5.62 -8.79 4.43
CA LEU A 76 4.40 -9.21 5.11
C LEU A 76 4.58 -9.13 6.62
N ARG A 77 3.56 -8.68 7.34
CA ARG A 77 3.53 -8.79 8.80
C ARG A 77 2.15 -9.10 9.32
N TYR A 78 2.07 -10.12 10.18
CA TYR A 78 0.85 -10.44 10.93
C TYR A 78 0.73 -9.54 12.16
N VAL A 79 -0.46 -9.00 12.41
CA VAL A 79 -0.83 -8.33 13.67
C VAL A 79 -2.08 -9.00 14.24
N ARG A 80 -1.97 -9.53 15.46
CA ARG A 80 -3.04 -10.29 16.12
C ARG A 80 -3.83 -9.44 17.10
N GLY A 81 -5.13 -9.71 17.21
CA GLY A 81 -5.99 -9.09 18.21
C GLY A 81 -6.19 -7.58 18.03
N VAL A 82 -6.28 -7.12 16.78
CA VAL A 82 -6.65 -5.74 16.46
C VAL A 82 -8.14 -5.51 16.73
N LYS A 83 -8.53 -4.25 16.92
CA LYS A 83 -9.92 -3.82 16.91
C LYS A 83 -10.13 -2.86 15.75
N ASN A 84 -10.77 -3.34 14.68
CA ASN A 84 -11.14 -2.45 13.59
C ASN A 84 -12.28 -1.52 14.02
N SER A 85 -12.12 -0.23 13.76
CA SER A 85 -13.08 0.80 14.16
C SER A 85 -12.91 2.03 13.26
N PRO A 86 -13.80 3.03 13.30
CA PRO A 86 -13.58 4.25 12.52
C PRO A 86 -12.23 4.90 12.85
N SER A 87 -11.48 5.32 11.83
CA SER A 87 -10.20 6.02 12.00
C SER A 87 -10.36 7.33 12.80
N PRO A 88 -9.29 7.87 13.42
CA PRO A 88 -9.39 9.12 14.17
C PRO A 88 -9.77 10.30 13.27
N LYS A 89 -10.44 11.31 13.84
CA LYS A 89 -10.96 12.47 13.09
C LYS A 89 -9.92 13.21 12.27
N TRP A 90 -8.66 13.25 12.71
CA TRP A 90 -7.59 13.89 11.95
C TRP A 90 -7.29 13.16 10.63
N MET A 91 -7.32 11.82 10.63
CA MET A 91 -7.07 10.99 9.45
C MET A 91 -8.26 11.08 8.49
N GLN A 92 -9.49 10.98 9.03
CA GLN A 92 -10.72 11.17 8.26
C GLN A 92 -10.72 12.52 7.53
N ARG A 93 -10.38 13.62 8.22
CA ARG A 93 -10.33 14.95 7.60
C ARG A 93 -9.33 15.04 6.46
N ARG A 94 -8.14 14.45 6.61
CA ARG A 94 -7.11 14.45 5.56
C ARG A 94 -7.53 13.63 4.33
N LEU A 95 -8.14 12.46 4.54
CA LEU A 95 -8.67 11.64 3.45
C LEU A 95 -9.83 12.34 2.73
N LEU A 96 -10.76 12.93 3.48
CA LEU A 96 -11.87 13.69 2.90
C LEU A 96 -11.39 14.90 2.08
N ALA A 97 -10.32 15.58 2.52
CA ALA A 97 -9.76 16.72 1.81
C ALA A 97 -9.22 16.38 0.41
N ILE A 98 -8.84 15.12 0.18
CA ILE A 98 -8.38 14.61 -1.11
C ILE A 98 -9.46 13.79 -1.84
N GLY A 99 -10.72 13.87 -1.39
CA GLY A 99 -11.86 13.21 -2.03
C GLY A 99 -12.03 11.73 -1.67
N LEU A 100 -11.25 11.18 -0.74
CA LEU A 100 -11.40 9.81 -0.27
C LEU A 100 -12.41 9.72 0.87
N ARG A 101 -13.36 8.79 0.74
CA ARG A 101 -14.30 8.45 1.80
C ARG A 101 -13.60 7.58 2.85
N PRO A 102 -13.59 7.96 4.14
CA PRO A 102 -13.12 7.10 5.21
C PRO A 102 -14.00 5.85 5.36
N ILE A 103 -13.38 4.70 5.59
CA ILE A 103 -14.05 3.39 5.65
C ILE A 103 -13.89 2.79 7.05
N SER A 104 -12.67 2.40 7.41
CA SER A 104 -12.31 1.83 8.71
C SER A 104 -10.85 2.15 8.99
N ALA A 105 -10.39 2.02 10.24
CA ALA A 105 -9.01 2.36 10.60
C ALA A 105 -8.00 1.58 9.75
N LEU A 106 -8.20 0.28 9.54
CA LEU A 106 -7.29 -0.55 8.73
C LEU A 106 -7.19 -0.05 7.27
N VAL A 107 -8.33 0.23 6.64
CA VAL A 107 -8.39 0.71 5.25
C VAL A 107 -7.90 2.17 5.13
N ASP A 108 -8.22 2.99 6.12
CA ASP A 108 -7.81 4.39 6.14
C ASP A 108 -6.31 4.53 6.38
N ILE A 109 -5.68 3.64 7.13
CA ILE A 109 -4.22 3.60 7.31
C ILE A 109 -3.52 3.34 5.98
N THR A 110 -3.95 2.33 5.21
CA THR A 110 -3.31 2.00 3.93
C THR A 110 -3.48 3.15 2.92
N ASN A 111 -4.67 3.73 2.83
CA ASN A 111 -4.93 4.92 2.00
C ASN A 111 -4.11 6.14 2.48
N TYR A 112 -4.06 6.36 3.79
CA TYR A 112 -3.31 7.47 4.36
C TYR A 112 -1.83 7.38 4.02
N VAL A 113 -1.20 6.22 4.20
CA VAL A 113 0.22 6.00 3.86
C VAL A 113 0.45 6.10 2.34
N THR A 114 -0.51 5.67 1.53
CA THR A 114 -0.47 5.81 0.06
C THR A 114 -0.31 7.27 -0.36
N PHE A 115 -1.08 8.17 0.25
CA PHE A 115 -1.07 9.60 -0.10
C PHE A 115 -0.05 10.42 0.68
N ASP A 116 0.25 10.06 1.93
CA ASP A 116 1.23 10.78 2.74
C ASP A 116 2.66 10.45 2.28
N LEU A 117 2.96 9.16 2.09
CA LEU A 117 4.32 8.67 1.85
C LEU A 117 4.54 8.08 0.46
N GLY A 118 3.53 8.12 -0.42
CA GLY A 118 3.65 7.61 -1.80
C GLY A 118 3.78 6.09 -1.88
N ARG A 119 3.35 5.38 -0.84
CA ARG A 119 3.53 3.92 -0.68
C ARG A 119 2.17 3.25 -0.60
N PRO A 120 1.64 2.70 -1.71
CA PRO A 120 0.46 1.87 -1.65
C PRO A 120 0.73 0.61 -0.85
N LEU A 121 -0.25 0.21 -0.05
CA LEU A 121 -0.21 -0.92 0.86
C LEU A 121 -1.52 -1.69 0.78
N HIS A 122 -1.51 -2.92 1.26
CA HIS A 122 -2.72 -3.70 1.44
C HIS A 122 -2.80 -4.28 2.85
N VAL A 123 -4.02 -4.60 3.28
CA VAL A 123 -4.28 -5.27 4.54
C VAL A 123 -5.33 -6.35 4.31
N PHE A 124 -4.93 -7.59 4.54
CA PHE A 124 -5.83 -8.75 4.46
C PHE A 124 -6.40 -9.05 5.85
N ASP A 125 -7.64 -9.53 5.88
CA ASP A 125 -8.14 -10.26 7.05
C ASP A 125 -7.43 -11.62 7.12
N ALA A 126 -6.57 -11.77 8.13
CA ALA A 126 -5.72 -12.95 8.25
C ALA A 126 -6.53 -14.22 8.55
N ASP A 127 -7.73 -14.09 9.10
CA ASP A 127 -8.60 -15.24 9.38
C ASP A 127 -9.33 -15.74 8.12
N LYS A 128 -9.27 -14.97 7.03
CA LYS A 128 -9.82 -15.34 5.72
C LYS A 128 -8.79 -15.92 4.75
N VAL A 129 -7.49 -15.74 5.04
CA VAL A 129 -6.39 -16.32 4.27
C VAL A 129 -6.16 -17.76 4.69
N ALA A 130 -6.19 -18.70 3.75
CA ALA A 130 -5.89 -20.11 3.97
C ALA A 130 -4.43 -20.44 3.64
N GLY A 131 -3.71 -20.94 4.64
CA GLY A 131 -2.33 -21.38 4.47
C GLY A 131 -1.35 -20.21 4.31
N ASN A 132 -0.45 -20.32 3.33
CA ASN A 132 0.57 -19.32 3.02
C ASN A 132 0.20 -18.54 1.77
N LEU A 133 0.74 -17.32 1.64
CA LEU A 133 0.56 -16.54 0.43
C LEU A 133 1.57 -16.95 -0.65
N VAL A 134 1.11 -16.95 -1.89
CA VAL A 134 1.94 -17.12 -3.08
C VAL A 134 1.70 -15.96 -4.02
N VAL A 135 2.75 -15.22 -4.34
CA VAL A 135 2.74 -14.18 -5.36
C VAL A 135 3.22 -14.80 -6.66
N ARG A 136 2.34 -14.84 -7.67
CA ARG A 136 2.58 -15.55 -8.93
C ARG A 136 1.85 -14.89 -10.09
N ARG A 137 2.09 -15.42 -11.29
CA ARG A 137 1.22 -15.17 -12.44
C ARG A 137 -0.13 -15.88 -12.26
N ALA A 138 -1.21 -15.27 -12.73
CA ALA A 138 -2.52 -15.90 -12.75
C ALA A 138 -2.56 -17.06 -13.74
N ASN A 139 -3.36 -18.07 -13.45
CA ASN A 139 -3.65 -19.12 -14.43
C ASN A 139 -4.65 -18.59 -15.48
N SER A 140 -4.61 -19.15 -16.69
CA SER A 140 -5.55 -18.76 -17.74
C SER A 140 -6.99 -19.02 -17.33
N GLY A 141 -7.80 -17.96 -17.25
CA GLY A 141 -9.21 -18.05 -16.87
C GLY A 141 -9.45 -18.09 -15.36
N GLU A 142 -8.43 -17.85 -14.52
CA GLU A 142 -8.67 -17.52 -13.11
C GLU A 142 -9.55 -16.28 -12.99
N GLU A 143 -10.33 -16.20 -11.92
CA GLU A 143 -11.21 -15.07 -11.65
C GLU A 143 -10.93 -14.51 -10.27
N VAL A 144 -11.10 -13.20 -10.12
CA VAL A 144 -11.06 -12.51 -8.82
C VAL A 144 -12.28 -11.61 -8.69
N LEU A 145 -13.04 -11.78 -7.60
CA LEU A 145 -14.06 -10.83 -7.19
C LEU A 145 -13.36 -9.71 -6.42
N ALA A 146 -13.31 -8.52 -7.00
CA ALA A 146 -12.56 -7.41 -6.44
C ALA A 146 -13.43 -6.50 -5.55
N LEU A 147 -12.79 -5.67 -4.73
CA LEU A 147 -13.45 -4.76 -3.78
C LEU A 147 -14.40 -3.72 -4.42
N ASP A 148 -14.36 -3.54 -5.75
CA ASP A 148 -15.30 -2.71 -6.49
C ASP A 148 -16.60 -3.45 -6.88
N GLY A 149 -16.76 -4.70 -6.41
CA GLY A 149 -17.91 -5.56 -6.65
C GLY A 149 -17.93 -6.19 -8.05
N LYS A 150 -16.83 -6.11 -8.81
CA LYS A 150 -16.72 -6.71 -10.14
C LYS A 150 -15.83 -7.94 -10.12
N THR A 151 -16.20 -8.92 -10.94
CA THR A 151 -15.37 -10.09 -11.21
C THR A 151 -14.51 -9.85 -12.45
N TYR A 152 -13.21 -10.03 -12.31
CA TYR A 152 -12.24 -9.90 -13.39
C TYR A 152 -11.73 -11.27 -13.81
N LYS A 153 -11.73 -11.54 -15.12
CA LYS A 153 -11.07 -12.70 -15.71
C LYS A 153 -9.60 -12.40 -15.94
N LEU A 154 -8.75 -13.29 -15.46
CA LEU A 154 -7.31 -13.12 -15.45
C LEU A 154 -6.65 -14.08 -16.45
N GLY A 155 -5.44 -13.72 -16.85
CA GLY A 155 -4.57 -14.55 -17.68
C GLY A 155 -3.12 -14.52 -17.21
N PRO A 156 -2.23 -15.30 -17.85
CA PRO A 156 -0.83 -15.47 -17.43
C PRO A 156 0.02 -14.19 -17.38
N ASP A 157 -0.47 -13.11 -17.99
CA ASP A 157 0.17 -11.80 -17.93
C ASP A 157 -0.16 -11.02 -16.65
N ASN A 158 -1.16 -11.43 -15.88
CA ASN A 158 -1.56 -10.74 -14.65
C ASN A 158 -0.82 -11.31 -13.44
N CYS A 159 -0.27 -10.43 -12.59
CA CYS A 159 0.29 -10.81 -11.31
C CYS A 159 -0.83 -10.85 -10.24
N VAL A 160 -0.83 -11.89 -9.42
CA VAL A 160 -1.81 -12.09 -8.35
C VAL A 160 -1.13 -12.45 -7.05
N ILE A 161 -1.81 -12.16 -5.95
CA ILE A 161 -1.54 -12.75 -4.65
C ILE A 161 -2.62 -13.81 -4.45
N ALA A 162 -2.20 -15.04 -4.17
CA ALA A 162 -3.06 -16.19 -3.99
C ALA A 162 -2.75 -16.91 -2.68
N ASP A 163 -3.70 -17.67 -2.20
CA ASP A 163 -3.59 -18.56 -1.05
C ASP A 163 -3.98 -20.01 -1.45
N ASP A 164 -4.24 -20.88 -0.48
CA ASP A 164 -4.66 -22.27 -0.76
C ASP A 164 -6.09 -22.38 -1.36
N ASN A 165 -6.92 -21.34 -1.24
CA ASN A 165 -8.29 -21.28 -1.76
C ASN A 165 -8.37 -20.65 -3.15
N GLY A 166 -7.46 -19.76 -3.52
CA GLY A 166 -7.46 -19.12 -4.82
C GLY A 166 -6.81 -17.74 -4.85
N VAL A 167 -7.28 -16.89 -5.77
CA VAL A 167 -6.76 -15.53 -5.93
C VAL A 167 -7.39 -14.61 -4.90
N GLU A 168 -6.56 -13.99 -4.06
CA GLU A 168 -6.99 -13.03 -3.04
C GLU A 168 -6.90 -11.59 -3.49
N SER A 169 -6.00 -11.26 -4.42
CA SER A 169 -5.94 -9.92 -4.98
C SER A 169 -5.22 -9.84 -6.32
N LEU A 170 -5.56 -8.79 -7.06
CA LEU A 170 -4.81 -8.37 -8.22
C LEU A 170 -3.64 -7.48 -7.75
N ALA A 171 -2.44 -8.06 -7.78
CA ALA A 171 -1.25 -7.50 -7.17
C ALA A 171 -0.99 -6.04 -7.56
N GLY A 172 -0.86 -5.16 -6.56
CA GLY A 172 -0.59 -3.73 -6.75
C GLY A 172 -1.70 -2.92 -7.41
N ILE A 173 -2.88 -3.51 -7.68
CA ILE A 173 -3.96 -2.85 -8.42
C ILE A 173 -5.24 -2.80 -7.59
N MET A 174 -5.75 -3.95 -7.15
CA MET A 174 -7.05 -4.05 -6.46
C MET A 174 -7.09 -5.27 -5.56
N GLY A 175 -7.53 -5.08 -4.31
CA GLY A 175 -7.79 -6.18 -3.39
C GLY A 175 -9.01 -7.01 -3.80
N GLY A 176 -9.02 -8.29 -3.46
CA GLY A 176 -10.20 -9.14 -3.53
C GLY A 176 -11.17 -8.84 -2.40
N GLU A 177 -12.45 -9.10 -2.65
CA GLU A 177 -13.50 -8.94 -1.65
C GLU A 177 -13.42 -10.03 -0.57
N THR A 178 -12.99 -11.24 -0.94
CA THR A 178 -12.94 -12.43 -0.08
C THR A 178 -12.02 -12.24 1.12
N SER A 179 -10.80 -11.75 0.91
CA SER A 179 -9.83 -11.48 1.97
C SER A 179 -9.92 -10.08 2.58
N GLY A 180 -10.89 -9.25 2.16
CA GLY A 180 -11.02 -7.88 2.62
C GLY A 180 -11.35 -7.79 4.11
N CYS A 181 -10.79 -6.79 4.80
CA CYS A 181 -11.12 -6.53 6.21
C CYS A 181 -12.56 -6.01 6.36
N SER A 182 -13.20 -6.40 7.46
CA SER A 182 -14.50 -5.89 7.90
C SER A 182 -14.40 -5.35 9.34
N ASP A 183 -15.53 -4.93 9.93
CA ASP A 183 -15.57 -4.44 11.31
C ASP A 183 -15.29 -5.55 12.33
N GLU A 184 -15.47 -6.82 11.93
CA GLU A 184 -15.22 -8.02 12.72
C GLU A 184 -13.78 -8.54 12.63
N THR A 185 -12.95 -7.98 11.73
CA THR A 185 -11.55 -8.40 11.57
C THR A 185 -10.76 -8.17 12.86
N VAL A 186 -10.17 -9.25 13.38
CA VAL A 186 -9.35 -9.24 14.61
C VAL A 186 -7.89 -9.60 14.36
N ASN A 187 -7.57 -10.21 13.23
CA ASN A 187 -6.21 -10.55 12.84
C ASN A 187 -5.96 -10.06 11.43
N VAL A 188 -4.80 -9.44 11.20
CA VAL A 188 -4.50 -8.84 9.89
C VAL A 188 -3.12 -9.21 9.40
N LEU A 189 -3.00 -9.25 8.08
CA LEU A 189 -1.73 -9.30 7.37
C LEU A 189 -1.51 -7.97 6.66
N VAL A 190 -0.50 -7.21 7.09
CA VAL A 190 -0.11 -5.97 6.44
C VAL A 190 0.91 -6.29 5.35
N GLU A 191 0.63 -5.83 4.13
CA GLU A 191 1.48 -5.96 2.96
C GLU A 191 2.16 -4.63 2.62
N SER A 192 3.46 -4.72 2.31
CA SER A 192 4.18 -3.70 1.54
C SER A 192 5.07 -4.38 0.50
N ALA A 193 4.76 -4.19 -0.78
CA ALA A 193 5.43 -4.90 -1.87
C ALA A 193 5.98 -3.97 -2.95
N LEU A 194 6.84 -4.53 -3.81
CA LEU A 194 7.33 -3.93 -5.03
C LEU A 194 6.77 -4.70 -6.22
N TRP A 195 6.31 -3.96 -7.22
CA TRP A 195 5.72 -4.52 -8.42
C TRP A 195 6.43 -3.99 -9.66
N GLU A 196 6.50 -4.80 -10.71
CA GLU A 196 7.04 -4.38 -12.00
C GLU A 196 6.09 -3.34 -12.65
N PRO A 197 6.52 -2.07 -12.85
CA PRO A 197 5.64 -0.99 -13.24
C PRO A 197 4.93 -1.19 -14.60
N LEU A 198 5.60 -1.80 -15.58
CA LEU A 198 5.00 -2.04 -16.90
C LEU A 198 3.89 -3.09 -16.81
N ASN A 199 4.03 -4.11 -15.98
CA ASN A 199 3.02 -5.12 -15.72
C ASN A 199 1.80 -4.52 -15.05
N ILE A 200 1.99 -3.65 -14.05
CA ILE A 200 0.90 -2.90 -13.41
C ILE A 200 0.16 -2.04 -14.44
N ALA A 201 0.90 -1.31 -15.29
CA ALA A 201 0.33 -0.45 -16.32
C ALA A 201 -0.49 -1.25 -17.35
N ARG A 202 0.04 -2.40 -17.81
CA ARG A 202 -0.61 -3.29 -18.78
C ARG A 202 -1.86 -3.94 -18.18
N THR A 203 -1.72 -4.60 -17.04
CA THR A 203 -2.83 -5.27 -16.34
C THR A 203 -3.96 -4.30 -16.04
N GLY A 204 -3.66 -3.12 -15.50
CA GLY A 204 -4.67 -2.11 -15.22
C GLY A 204 -5.37 -1.58 -16.47
N ARG A 205 -4.66 -1.47 -17.61
CA ARG A 205 -5.25 -1.07 -18.89
C ARG A 205 -6.14 -2.17 -19.46
N ASP A 206 -5.65 -3.40 -19.48
CA ASP A 206 -6.34 -4.54 -20.12
C ASP A 206 -7.64 -4.89 -19.39
N LEU A 207 -7.64 -4.77 -18.05
CA LEU A 207 -8.83 -4.99 -17.21
C LEU A 207 -9.69 -3.73 -17.03
N GLY A 208 -9.25 -2.57 -17.52
CA GLY A 208 -9.98 -1.30 -17.37
C GLY A 208 -10.08 -0.78 -15.92
N ILE A 209 -9.12 -1.15 -15.06
CA ILE A 209 -9.12 -0.82 -13.63
C ILE A 209 -8.28 0.43 -13.37
N ILE A 210 -8.87 1.45 -12.75
CA ILE A 210 -8.16 2.67 -12.35
C ILE A 210 -8.23 2.80 -10.83
N THR A 211 -7.08 2.73 -10.16
CA THR A 211 -6.95 2.90 -8.71
C THR A 211 -5.76 3.78 -8.36
N ASP A 212 -5.80 4.37 -7.17
CA ASP A 212 -4.70 5.16 -6.62
C ASP A 212 -3.41 4.34 -6.41
N ALA A 213 -3.56 3.06 -6.07
CA ALA A 213 -2.45 2.13 -5.93
C ALA A 213 -1.79 1.87 -7.29
N ARG A 214 -2.59 1.49 -8.30
CA ARG A 214 -2.13 1.28 -9.67
C ARG A 214 -1.40 2.52 -10.19
N TYR A 215 -2.00 3.71 -10.03
CA TYR A 215 -1.47 4.98 -10.53
C TYR A 215 -0.05 5.27 -10.03
N ARG A 216 0.25 4.88 -8.78
CA ARG A 216 1.59 5.02 -8.16
C ARG A 216 2.53 3.93 -8.62
N PHE A 217 2.12 2.67 -8.53
CA PHE A 217 3.00 1.55 -8.91
C PHE A 217 3.37 1.57 -10.40
N GLU A 218 2.46 1.97 -11.31
CA GLU A 218 2.75 2.06 -12.75
C GLU A 218 3.77 3.16 -13.10
N ARG A 219 3.91 4.18 -12.23
CA ARG A 219 4.93 5.25 -12.37
C ARG A 219 6.20 4.97 -11.57
N GLY A 220 6.18 3.94 -10.73
CA GLY A 220 7.26 3.56 -9.84
C GLY A 220 7.11 4.14 -8.43
N VAL A 221 7.50 3.36 -7.45
CA VAL A 221 7.55 3.72 -6.02
C VAL A 221 8.96 3.51 -5.50
N ASP A 222 9.35 4.22 -4.43
CA ASP A 222 10.70 4.11 -3.86
C ASP A 222 10.96 2.69 -3.30
N PRO A 223 11.83 1.87 -3.92
CA PRO A 223 12.04 0.49 -3.50
C PRO A 223 12.58 0.38 -2.07
N LEU A 224 13.41 1.34 -1.63
CA LEU A 224 14.00 1.34 -0.29
C LEU A 224 12.96 1.62 0.80
N PHE A 225 11.80 2.17 0.42
CA PHE A 225 10.69 2.43 1.33
C PHE A 225 9.72 1.24 1.47
N MET A 226 10.00 0.08 0.88
CA MET A 226 9.15 -1.11 1.05
C MET A 226 9.06 -1.53 2.52
N GLN A 227 10.19 -1.85 3.15
CA GLN A 227 10.23 -2.29 4.54
C GLN A 227 9.89 -1.17 5.53
N PRO A 228 10.41 0.07 5.39
CA PRO A 228 9.95 1.19 6.21
C PRO A 228 8.43 1.46 6.07
N GLY A 229 7.85 1.28 4.87
CA GLY A 229 6.41 1.39 4.66
C GLY A 229 5.62 0.33 5.45
N LEU A 230 6.09 -0.91 5.47
CA LEU A 230 5.54 -2.00 6.28
C LEU A 230 5.58 -1.66 7.77
N ASP A 231 6.74 -1.21 8.25
CA ASP A 231 6.96 -0.82 9.64
C ASP A 231 6.07 0.35 10.06
N HIS A 232 5.97 1.38 9.22
CA HIS A 232 5.14 2.54 9.50
C HIS A 232 3.65 2.19 9.56
N ALA A 233 3.15 1.41 8.60
CA ALA A 233 1.76 0.98 8.61
C ALA A 233 1.45 0.07 9.79
N THR A 234 2.37 -0.84 10.14
CA THR A 234 2.23 -1.68 11.34
C THR A 234 2.14 -0.82 12.60
N ASN A 235 3.00 0.20 12.75
CA ASN A 235 2.93 1.11 13.90
C ASN A 235 1.60 1.84 13.97
N LEU A 236 1.07 2.32 12.83
CA LEU A 236 -0.26 2.94 12.79
C LEU A 236 -1.37 1.95 13.16
N VAL A 237 -1.29 0.69 12.73
CA VAL A 237 -2.24 -0.36 13.14
C VAL A 237 -2.17 -0.57 14.65
N ILE A 238 -0.98 -0.69 15.24
CA ILE A 238 -0.82 -0.85 16.70
C ILE A 238 -1.36 0.37 17.45
N GLU A 239 -1.02 1.58 16.99
CA GLU A 239 -1.42 2.82 17.62
C GLU A 239 -2.94 3.03 17.60
N LEU A 240 -3.59 2.74 16.47
CA LEU A 240 -5.00 3.07 16.24
C LEU A 240 -5.96 1.92 16.50
N CYS A 241 -5.50 0.68 16.31
CA CYS A 241 -6.31 -0.54 16.42
C CYS A 241 -5.85 -1.45 17.56
N GLY A 242 -4.68 -1.22 18.16
CA GLY A 242 -4.07 -2.12 19.12
C GLY A 242 -3.50 -3.39 18.47
N GLY A 243 -3.46 -4.47 19.25
CA GLY A 243 -2.93 -5.76 18.81
C GLY A 243 -1.42 -5.89 18.99
N ALA A 244 -0.92 -7.08 18.69
CA ALA A 244 0.48 -7.46 18.84
C ALA A 244 1.08 -7.84 17.47
N PRO A 245 2.22 -7.26 17.05
CA PRO A 245 2.84 -7.56 15.77
C PRO A 245 3.79 -8.78 15.86
N SER A 246 3.81 -9.54 14.77
CA SER A 246 4.82 -10.56 14.52
C SER A 246 6.14 -9.97 13.97
N GLY A 247 7.17 -10.80 13.86
CA GLY A 247 8.31 -10.51 12.98
C GLY A 247 7.87 -10.35 11.52
N ALA A 248 8.55 -9.50 10.74
CA ALA A 248 8.24 -9.39 9.31
C ALA A 248 8.79 -10.59 8.55
N ILE A 249 8.05 -11.03 7.54
CA ILE A 249 8.53 -11.91 6.47
C ILE A 249 8.90 -11.01 5.29
N ILE A 250 10.11 -11.16 4.77
CA ILE A 250 10.57 -10.49 3.56
C ILE A 250 10.95 -11.56 2.55
N ALA A 251 10.26 -11.58 1.41
CA ALA A 251 10.58 -12.44 0.28
C ALA A 251 11.13 -11.60 -0.88
N GLY A 252 12.06 -12.18 -1.64
CA GLY A 252 12.74 -11.48 -2.74
C GLY A 252 13.84 -10.52 -2.28
N GLU A 253 14.27 -9.64 -3.19
CA GLU A 253 15.37 -8.72 -2.97
C GLU A 253 14.98 -7.30 -3.37
N VAL A 254 15.16 -6.35 -2.44
CA VAL A 254 14.90 -4.94 -2.73
C VAL A 254 15.96 -4.43 -3.70
N PRO A 255 15.58 -3.97 -4.91
CA PRO A 255 16.56 -3.53 -5.89
C PRO A 255 17.24 -2.26 -5.40
N VAL A 256 18.55 -2.32 -5.19
CA VAL A 256 19.38 -1.16 -4.89
C VAL A 256 19.83 -0.57 -6.21
N ARG A 257 19.32 0.62 -6.56
CA ARG A 257 19.83 1.36 -7.72
C ARG A 257 21.14 2.04 -7.35
N ASN A 258 22.25 1.52 -7.87
CA ASN A 258 23.51 2.26 -7.93
C ASN A 258 23.40 3.31 -9.04
N LEU A 259 22.71 4.41 -8.74
CA LEU A 259 22.60 5.53 -9.66
C LEU A 259 23.81 6.44 -9.48
N GLU A 260 24.77 6.34 -10.39
CA GLU A 260 25.85 7.31 -10.52
C GLU A 260 25.34 8.48 -11.37
N ILE A 261 25.23 9.66 -10.76
CA ILE A 261 24.87 10.89 -11.45
C ILE A 261 26.15 11.70 -11.61
N ASP A 262 26.68 11.74 -12.83
CA ASP A 262 27.72 12.69 -13.19
C ASP A 262 27.11 14.09 -13.20
N PHE A 263 27.43 14.90 -12.18
CA PHE A 263 27.17 16.32 -12.25
C PHE A 263 28.24 16.97 -13.12
N PRO A 264 27.89 17.57 -14.27
CA PRO A 264 28.83 18.46 -14.95
C PRO A 264 29.11 19.63 -14.01
N VAL A 265 30.34 19.66 -13.47
CA VAL A 265 30.89 20.77 -12.68
C VAL A 265 31.16 21.96 -13.60
#